data_AF-A0AA97HJB8-F1
#
_entry.id   AF-A0AA97HJB8-F1
#
_cell.length_a   1.000
_cell.length_b   1.000
_cell.length_c   1.000
_cell.angle_alpha   90.00
_cell.angle_beta   90.00
_cell.angle_gamma   90.00
#
_symmetry.space_group_name_H-M   'P 1'
#
loop_
_entity.id
_entity.type
_entity.pdbx_description
1 polymer ?
#
loop_
_entity_poly.entity_id
_entity_poly.type
_entity_poly.pdbx_seq_one_letter_code
_entity_poly.pdbx_strand_id
1 'polypeptide(L)'
;MPRPLHLEPHFSADELKSRYLAGGDPVESRRWHLLWLVHTQTTLTDAAKAVGLNYDYAREVVKAYNRDGAAGLRNRRKAQRPQQSRSLLNPK
;
A
#
# COMPACT_ATOMS: atom_id res chain seq x y z
N MET A 1 10.37 -6.73 19.44
CA MET A 1 11.17 -5.58 19.01
C MET A 1 10.60 -5.06 17.69
N PRO A 2 9.89 -3.93 17.66
CA PRO A 2 9.47 -3.33 16.39
C PRO A 2 10.73 -2.85 15.66
N ARG A 3 11.05 -3.45 14.51
CA ARG A 3 12.12 -2.94 13.65
C ARG A 3 11.60 -1.68 12.96
N PRO A 4 12.26 -0.53 13.12
CA PRO A 4 11.95 0.63 12.28
C PRO A 4 12.30 0.22 10.85
N LEU A 5 11.27 0.06 10.02
CA LEU A 5 11.49 -0.11 8.59
C LEU A 5 11.80 1.31 8.07
N HIS A 6 13.04 1.54 7.66
CA HIS A 6 13.43 2.82 7.09
C HIS A 6 12.67 3.02 5.79
N LEU A 7 11.71 3.95 5.81
CA LEU A 7 11.07 4.42 4.60
C LEU A 7 12.07 5.34 3.91
N GLU A 8 12.40 5.07 2.65
CA GLU A 8 13.17 6.03 1.87
C GLU A 8 12.35 7.34 1.79
N PRO A 9 12.95 8.50 2.10
CA PRO A 9 12.26 9.79 2.04
C PRO A 9 12.12 10.25 0.58
N HIS A 10 11.44 9.47 -0.24
CA HIS A 10 11.16 9.81 -1.64
C HIS A 10 10.13 10.94 -1.77
N PHE A 11 9.26 11.14 -0.76
CA PHE A 11 8.23 12.17 -0.74
C PHE A 11 8.10 12.76 0.66
N SER A 12 7.87 14.07 0.72
CA SER A 12 7.55 14.78 1.96
C SER A 12 6.12 14.47 2.41
N ALA A 13 5.84 14.65 3.71
CA ALA A 13 4.50 14.46 4.28
C ALA A 13 3.40 15.21 3.50
N ASP A 14 3.68 16.43 3.01
CA ASP A 14 2.76 17.23 2.19
C ASP A 14 2.46 16.63 0.81
N GLU A 15 3.43 15.98 0.17
CA GLU A 15 3.21 15.31 -1.11
C GLU A 15 2.40 14.01 -0.93
N LEU A 16 2.64 13.28 0.17
CA LEU A 16 1.82 12.13 0.57
C LEU A 16 0.36 12.57 0.80
N LYS A 17 0.16 13.69 1.51
CA LYS A 17 -1.16 14.28 1.77
C LYS A 17 -1.84 14.76 0.50
N SER A 18 -1.11 15.43 -0.40
CA SER A 18 -1.65 15.88 -1.68
C SER A 18 -2.11 14.72 -2.56
N ARG A 19 -1.36 13.61 -2.58
CA ARG A 19 -1.75 12.40 -3.31
C ARG A 19 -2.88 11.62 -2.64
N TYR A 20 -2.95 11.63 -1.32
CA TYR A 20 -4.11 11.13 -0.59
C TYR A 20 -5.39 11.88 -0.98
N LEU A 21 -5.31 13.22 -1.11
CA LEU A 21 -6.45 14.06 -1.52
C LEU A 21 -6.78 13.94 -3.02
N ALA A 22 -5.77 13.76 -3.87
CA ALA A 22 -5.95 13.59 -5.31
C ALA A 22 -6.42 12.17 -5.70
N GLY A 23 -6.21 11.17 -4.84
CA GLY A 23 -6.58 9.79 -5.09
C GLY A 23 -8.07 9.54 -4.87
N GLY A 24 -8.80 9.27 -5.96
CA GLY A 24 -10.21 8.86 -5.91
C GLY A 24 -10.45 7.38 -5.55
N ASP A 25 -9.39 6.57 -5.46
CA ASP A 25 -9.50 5.14 -5.14
C ASP A 25 -9.26 4.88 -3.65
N PRO A 26 -10.23 4.29 -2.92
CA PRO A 26 -10.12 4.09 -1.48
C PRO A 26 -8.98 3.13 -1.09
N VAL A 27 -8.51 2.28 -2.01
CA VAL A 27 -7.36 1.40 -1.75
C VAL A 27 -6.06 2.20 -1.81
N GLU A 28 -5.93 3.11 -2.76
CA GLU A 28 -4.75 3.98 -2.89
C GLU A 28 -4.68 4.94 -1.69
N SER A 29 -5.80 5.56 -1.30
CA SER A 29 -5.86 6.46 -0.13
C SER A 29 -5.40 5.78 1.16
N ARG A 30 -5.78 4.52 1.41
CA ARG A 30 -5.30 3.76 2.58
C ARG A 30 -3.79 3.52 2.55
N ARG A 31 -3.22 3.25 1.37
CA ARG A 31 -1.77 3.06 1.23
C ARG A 31 -1.00 4.37 1.45
N TRP A 32 -1.50 5.49 0.92
CA TRP A 32 -0.94 6.82 1.17
C TRP A 32 -1.00 7.19 2.65
N HIS A 33 -2.12 6.89 3.33
CA HIS A 33 -2.25 7.11 4.78
C HIS A 33 -1.25 6.26 5.57
N LEU A 34 -1.06 4.98 5.23
CA LEU A 34 -0.05 4.13 5.87
C LEU A 34 1.36 4.73 5.74
N LEU A 35 1.76 5.15 4.53
CA LEU A 35 3.07 5.75 4.31
C LEU A 35 3.26 7.07 5.06
N TRP A 36 2.22 7.89 5.10
CA TRP A 36 2.24 9.13 5.86
C TRP A 36 2.51 8.85 7.34
N LEU A 37 1.80 7.91 7.97
CA LEU A 37 2.03 7.53 9.37
C LEU A 37 3.45 7.00 9.63
N VAL A 38 3.99 6.18 8.72
CA VAL A 38 5.37 5.68 8.83
C VAL A 38 6.38 6.83 8.75
N HIS A 39 6.12 7.84 7.90
CA HIS A 39 6.98 9.01 7.76
C HIS A 39 6.90 9.93 9.00
N THR A 40 5.72 10.09 9.61
CA THR A 40 5.51 10.96 10.78
C THR A 40 6.01 10.37 12.12
N GLN A 41 6.92 9.40 12.11
CA GLN A 41 7.55 8.78 13.30
C GLN A 41 6.82 7.58 13.93
N THR A 42 5.97 6.87 13.20
CA THR A 42 5.33 5.63 13.70
C THR A 42 5.98 4.38 13.08
N THR A 43 6.21 3.32 13.87
CA THR A 43 6.76 2.06 13.33
C THR A 43 5.78 1.44 12.32
N LEU A 44 6.28 0.66 11.35
CA LEU A 44 5.40 -0.01 10.38
C LEU A 44 4.28 -0.82 11.05
N THR A 45 4.60 -1.47 12.17
CA THR A 45 3.65 -2.23 12.99
C THR A 45 2.54 -1.35 13.54
N ASP A 46 2.88 -0.19 14.09
CA ASP A 46 1.91 0.74 14.66
C ASP A 46 1.11 1.46 13.57
N ALA A 47 1.75 1.81 12.45
CA ALA A 47 1.08 2.37 11.29
C ALA A 47 0.07 1.37 10.69
N ALA A 48 0.44 0.09 10.59
CA ALA A 48 -0.46 -0.96 10.14
C ALA A 48 -1.67 -1.09 11.08
N LYS A 49 -1.44 -1.09 12.40
CA LYS A 49 -2.53 -1.10 13.39
C LYS A 49 -3.43 0.12 13.30
N ALA A 50 -2.86 1.31 13.15
CA ALA A 50 -3.60 2.57 13.05
C ALA A 50 -4.50 2.63 11.81
N VAL A 51 -4.03 2.08 10.67
CA VAL A 51 -4.82 2.00 9.43
C VAL A 51 -5.75 0.76 9.42
N GLY A 52 -5.58 -0.17 10.35
CA GLY A 52 -6.33 -1.43 10.37
C GLY A 52 -5.93 -2.40 9.26
N LEU A 53 -4.66 -2.37 8.83
CA LEU A 53 -4.09 -3.24 7.81
C LEU A 53 -3.24 -4.34 8.43
N ASN A 54 -3.14 -5.48 7.72
CA ASN A 54 -2.23 -6.53 8.11
C ASN A 54 -0.76 -6.10 7.94
N TYR A 55 0.11 -6.53 8.85
CA TYR A 55 1.54 -6.21 8.83
C TYR A 55 2.22 -6.63 7.53
N ASP A 56 1.93 -7.84 7.03
CA ASP A 56 2.50 -8.32 5.75
C ASP A 56 2.09 -7.42 4.59
N TYR A 57 0.83 -6.95 4.57
CA TYR A 57 0.37 -6.03 3.54
C TYR A 57 1.04 -4.66 3.64
N ALA A 58 1.19 -4.14 4.87
CA ALA A 58 1.91 -2.90 5.11
C ALA A 58 3.38 -3.00 4.67
N ARG A 59 4.04 -4.14 4.93
CA ARG A 59 5.41 -4.40 4.52
C ARG A 59 5.57 -4.44 3.01
N GLU A 60 4.64 -5.09 2.30
CA GLU A 60 4.62 -5.12 0.85
C GLU A 60 4.40 -3.73 0.25
N VAL A 61 3.52 -2.92 0.85
CA VAL A 61 3.28 -1.53 0.41
C VAL A 61 4.56 -0.69 0.57
N VAL A 62 5.24 -0.77 1.71
CA VAL A 62 6.50 -0.04 1.91
C VAL A 62 7.59 -0.53 0.96
N LYS A 63 7.74 -1.84 0.77
CA LYS A 63 8.71 -2.37 -0.21
C LYS A 63 8.42 -1.90 -1.63
N ALA A 64 7.16 -1.93 -2.05
CA ALA A 64 6.75 -1.47 -3.37
C ALA A 64 7.02 0.03 -3.54
N TYR A 65 6.78 0.82 -2.48
CA TYR A 65 7.11 2.24 -2.46
C TYR A 65 8.62 2.50 -2.50
N ASN A 66 9.43 1.77 -1.72
CA ASN A 66 10.89 1.92 -1.76
C ASN A 66 11.50 1.48 -3.11
N ARG A 67 10.84 0.58 -3.86
CA ARG A 67 11.33 0.11 -5.16
C ARG A 67 10.89 0.99 -6.33
N ASP A 68 9.61 1.37 -6.37
CA ASP A 68 8.95 2.00 -7.52
C ASP A 68 8.35 3.38 -7.19
N GLY A 69 8.51 3.88 -5.96
CA GLY A 69 7.93 5.13 -5.48
C GLY A 69 6.41 5.15 -5.58
N ALA A 70 5.88 6.24 -6.15
CA ALA A 70 4.45 6.43 -6.39
C ALA A 70 3.83 5.34 -7.28
N ALA A 71 4.62 4.79 -8.21
CA ALA A 71 4.13 3.81 -9.17
C ALA A 71 3.85 2.44 -8.54
N GLY A 72 4.50 2.13 -7.41
CA GLY A 72 4.27 0.91 -6.63
C GLY A 72 3.00 0.97 -5.77
N LEU A 73 2.56 2.17 -5.40
CA LEU A 73 1.30 2.39 -4.67
C LEU A 73 0.08 2.30 -5.57
N ARG A 74 0.26 2.59 -6.87
CA ARG A 74 -0.83 2.55 -7.84
C ARG A 74 -1.43 1.15 -7.88
N ASN A 75 -2.77 1.05 -7.81
CA ASN A 75 -3.45 -0.23 -7.69
C ASN A 75 -3.43 -1.02 -9.02
N ARG A 76 -2.27 -1.56 -9.42
CA ARG A 76 -2.14 -2.42 -10.61
C ARG A 76 -2.83 -3.78 -10.44
N ARG A 77 -3.36 -4.12 -9.26
CA ARG A 77 -4.16 -5.35 -9.09
C ARG A 77 -5.48 -5.35 -9.87
N LYS A 78 -5.93 -4.22 -10.41
CA LYS A 78 -7.00 -4.23 -11.45
C LYS A 78 -6.54 -4.82 -12.79
N ALA A 79 -5.24 -4.85 -13.09
CA ALA A 79 -4.71 -5.43 -14.33
C ALA A 79 -4.32 -6.91 -14.22
N GLN A 80 -4.19 -7.45 -13.00
CA GLN A 80 -3.75 -8.83 -12.75
C GLN A 80 -4.78 -9.61 -11.93
N ARG A 81 -6.07 -9.52 -12.27
CA ARG A 81 -6.93 -10.68 -12.03
C ARG A 81 -6.60 -11.67 -13.15
N PRO A 82 -5.80 -12.74 -12.93
CA PRO A 82 -6.00 -13.92 -13.74
C PRO A 82 -7.45 -14.30 -13.48
N GLN A 83 -8.25 -14.23 -14.52
CA GLN A 83 -9.59 -14.76 -14.55
C GLN A 83 -9.49 -16.27 -14.32
N GLN A 84 -9.35 -16.69 -13.06
CA GLN A 84 -9.59 -18.07 -12.65
C GLN A 84 -11.09 -18.29 -12.60
N SER A 85 -11.75 -18.09 -13.75
CA SER A 85 -13.02 -18.71 -14.06
C SER A 85 -12.71 -19.95 -14.87
N ARG A 86 -11.92 -20.86 -14.30
CA ARG A 86 -11.87 -22.25 -14.75
C ARG A 86 -13.12 -22.95 -14.22
N SER A 87 -14.29 -22.46 -14.65
CA SER A 87 -15.50 -23.27 -14.59
C SER A 87 -15.37 -24.27 -15.73
N LEU A 88 -14.82 -25.43 -15.41
CA LEU A 88 -14.93 -26.63 -16.23
C LEU A 88 -16.41 -27.03 -16.21
N LEU A 89 -17.22 -26.37 -17.04
CA LEU A 89 -18.51 -26.89 -17.45
C LEU A 89 -18.22 -28.08 -18.35
N ASN A 90 -18.14 -29.27 -17.75
CA ASN A 90 -18.51 -30.48 -18.42
C ASN A 90 -19.35 -31.31 -17.46
N PRO A 91 -20.66 -31.35 -17.72
CA PRO A 91 -21.27 -32.67 -17.88
C PRO A 91 -22.29 -32.66 -19.03
N LYS A 92 -21.99 -33.34 -20.14
CA LYS A 92 -22.66 -34.60 -20.51
C LYS A 92 -22.04 -35.22 -21.77
#